data_AF-A0A2E7CZA8-F1
#
_entry.id   AF-A0A2E7CZA8-F1
#
_cell.length_a   1.000
_cell.length_b   1.000
_cell.length_c   1.000
_cell.angle_alpha   90.00
_cell.angle_beta   90.00
_cell.angle_gamma   90.00
#
_symmetry.space_group_name_H-M   'P 1'
#
loop_
_entity.id
_entity.type
_entity.pdbx_description
1 polymer ?
#
loop_
_entity_poly.entity_id
_entity_poly.type
_entity_poly.pdbx_seq_one_letter_code
_entity_poly.pdbx_strand_id
1 'polypeptide(L)'
;METLDVKKVGKELAAPFAPDEIEWRVSRVSVNSRGPQAIVVPYVSSRAIQNRFDNVVGWDRWENKIQQLPNGAFIQSISIRIGENQTITKCDGADPTNFEETKGGISSALKRTAVLFGVGRYLYNLNEVWVEVHEKRKTDRDIYTYHKDKKDQSKDVRGYFTPPTLPNWALPEGFGHEQSPSRNDLSSQKHHNQQSNTVPAGMVECIFKDMVEKQYDDGVVYEICFEQGGQICVIYAIGKMAEEIKKLQLKPEDRVAISSEEHRGQWVLNNVVKVG
;
A
#
# COMPACT_ATOMS: atom_id res chain seq x y z
N MET A 1 17.86 -19.53 19.54
CA MET A 1 16.93 -18.59 18.87
C MET A 1 15.89 -18.15 19.89
N GLU A 2 15.63 -16.85 20.03
CA GLU A 2 14.59 -16.36 20.96
C GLU A 2 13.19 -16.79 20.52
N THR A 3 12.34 -17.20 21.47
CA THR A 3 10.96 -17.62 21.20
C THR A 3 10.06 -16.41 21.00
N LEU A 4 9.29 -16.38 19.92
CA LEU A 4 8.33 -15.29 19.65
C LEU A 4 7.09 -15.42 20.54
N ASP A 5 6.56 -14.28 21.01
CA ASP A 5 5.24 -14.25 21.63
C ASP A 5 4.14 -14.44 20.57
N VAL A 6 3.50 -15.61 20.57
CA VAL A 6 2.46 -15.99 19.62
C VAL A 6 1.27 -15.02 19.64
N LYS A 7 0.91 -14.45 20.80
CA LYS A 7 -0.21 -13.49 20.88
C LYS A 7 0.17 -12.18 20.21
N LYS A 8 1.40 -11.70 20.44
CA LYS A 8 1.94 -10.50 19.78
C LYS A 8 2.02 -10.70 18.26
N VAL A 9 2.62 -11.80 17.80
CA VAL A 9 2.73 -12.14 16.37
C VAL A 9 1.34 -12.19 15.71
N GLY A 10 0.38 -12.89 16.32
CA GLY A 10 -0.98 -12.96 15.79
C GLY A 10 -1.66 -11.59 15.68
N LYS A 11 -1.46 -10.70 16.67
CA LYS A 11 -1.98 -9.33 16.64
C LYS A 11 -1.35 -8.50 15.51
N GLU A 12 -0.03 -8.56 15.35
CA GLU A 12 0.71 -7.76 14.37
C GLU A 12 0.49 -8.23 12.92
N LEU A 13 0.37 -9.55 12.70
CA LEU A 13 -0.03 -10.11 11.40
C LEU A 13 -1.46 -9.70 11.01
N ALA A 14 -2.36 -9.61 11.98
CA ALA A 14 -3.75 -9.24 11.76
C ALA A 14 -4.01 -7.72 11.70
N ALA A 15 -2.99 -6.89 11.93
CA ALA A 15 -3.14 -5.44 11.91
C ALA A 15 -3.57 -4.93 10.52
N PRO A 16 -4.34 -3.83 10.46
CA PRO A 16 -4.65 -3.16 9.20
C PRO A 16 -3.39 -2.81 8.39
N PHE A 17 -3.54 -2.81 7.07
CA PHE A 17 -2.50 -2.38 6.14
C PHE A 17 -2.60 -0.87 5.93
N ALA A 18 -1.49 -0.24 5.58
CA ALA A 18 -1.54 1.17 5.20
C ALA A 18 -2.41 1.34 3.94
N PRO A 19 -3.08 2.50 3.75
CA PRO A 19 -4.00 2.70 2.63
C PRO A 19 -3.38 2.46 1.25
N ASP A 20 -2.10 2.76 1.09
CA ASP A 20 -1.29 2.59 -0.12
C ASP A 20 -0.90 1.13 -0.39
N GLU A 21 -0.90 0.28 0.63
CA GLU A 21 -0.75 -1.18 0.48
C GLU A 21 -2.07 -1.87 0.09
N ILE A 22 -3.20 -1.14 0.10
CA ILE A 22 -4.52 -1.63 -0.31
C ILE A 22 -4.81 -1.26 -1.77
N GLU A 23 -4.92 -2.28 -2.60
CA GLU A 23 -5.33 -2.16 -3.99
C GLU A 23 -6.82 -2.42 -4.15
N TRP A 24 -7.41 -1.94 -5.24
CA TRP A 24 -8.83 -2.12 -5.56
C TRP A 24 -9.01 -2.80 -6.90
N ARG A 25 -9.85 -3.83 -6.93
CA ARG A 25 -10.26 -4.49 -8.18
C ARG A 25 -11.75 -4.51 -8.32
N VAL A 26 -12.21 -4.52 -9.57
CA VAL A 26 -13.60 -4.79 -9.89
C VAL A 26 -13.91 -6.26 -9.63
N SER A 27 -14.97 -6.49 -8.85
CA SER A 27 -15.55 -7.80 -8.59
C SER A 27 -16.65 -8.11 -9.60
N ARG A 28 -17.55 -7.15 -9.83
CA ARG A 28 -18.71 -7.28 -10.73
C ARG A 28 -18.99 -5.94 -11.40
N VAL A 29 -19.59 -6.00 -12.59
CA VAL A 29 -20.03 -4.81 -13.33
C VAL A 29 -21.53 -4.86 -13.59
N SER A 30 -22.15 -3.70 -13.73
CA SER A 30 -23.56 -3.54 -14.10
C SER A 30 -23.72 -2.33 -15.01
N VAL A 31 -24.56 -2.43 -16.03
CA VAL A 31 -24.92 -1.31 -16.89
C VAL A 31 -26.41 -1.04 -16.69
N ASN A 32 -26.75 0.19 -16.31
CA ASN A 32 -28.14 0.63 -16.14
C ASN A 32 -28.38 1.96 -16.88
N SER A 33 -29.59 2.52 -16.75
CA SER A 33 -29.96 3.77 -17.41
C SER A 33 -29.12 4.99 -17.02
N ARG A 34 -28.39 4.94 -15.89
CA ARG A 34 -27.48 6.00 -15.42
C ARG A 34 -26.04 5.82 -15.93
N GLY A 35 -25.73 4.68 -16.56
CA GLY A 35 -24.39 4.37 -17.08
C GLY A 35 -23.77 3.12 -16.45
N PRO A 36 -22.49 2.84 -16.77
CA PRO A 36 -21.78 1.69 -16.22
C PRO A 36 -21.37 1.92 -14.76
N GLN A 37 -21.59 0.90 -13.94
CA GLN A 37 -21.20 0.85 -12.54
C GLN A 37 -20.43 -0.43 -12.26
N ALA A 38 -19.61 -0.40 -11.21
CA ALA A 38 -18.84 -1.55 -10.76
C ALA A 38 -18.97 -1.73 -9.25
N ILE A 39 -18.99 -2.99 -8.81
CA ILE A 39 -18.68 -3.34 -7.43
C ILE A 39 -17.18 -3.54 -7.35
N VAL A 40 -16.51 -2.80 -6.47
CA VAL A 40 -15.08 -2.92 -6.24
C VAL A 40 -14.80 -3.50 -4.87
N VAL A 41 -13.74 -4.30 -4.78
CA VAL A 41 -13.29 -4.94 -3.55
C VAL A 41 -11.81 -4.65 -3.31
N PRO A 42 -11.42 -4.39 -2.06
CA PRO A 42 -10.04 -4.17 -1.73
C PRO A 42 -9.29 -5.50 -1.64
N TYR A 43 -7.99 -5.47 -1.90
CA TYR A 43 -7.09 -6.60 -1.69
C TYR A 43 -5.67 -6.10 -1.42
N VAL A 44 -4.85 -6.96 -0.83
CA VAL A 44 -3.41 -6.74 -0.69
C VAL A 44 -2.62 -7.50 -1.75
N SER A 45 -1.53 -6.91 -2.19
CA SER A 45 -0.58 -7.57 -3.09
C SER A 45 0.13 -8.73 -2.40
N SER A 46 0.66 -9.67 -3.17
CA SER A 46 1.50 -10.74 -2.63
C SER A 46 2.77 -10.18 -1.93
N ARG A 47 3.26 -9.01 -2.36
CA ARG A 47 4.44 -8.37 -1.76
C ARG A 47 4.11 -7.76 -0.40
N ALA A 48 2.97 -7.09 -0.26
CA ALA A 48 2.52 -6.57 1.03
C ALA A 48 2.38 -7.69 2.08
N ILE A 49 1.90 -8.87 1.66
CA ILE A 49 1.84 -10.06 2.53
C ILE A 49 3.25 -10.52 2.93
N GLN A 50 4.17 -10.64 1.97
CA GLN A 50 5.56 -11.06 2.24
C GLN A 50 6.25 -10.09 3.22
N ASN A 51 6.17 -8.79 2.94
CA ASN A 51 6.68 -7.73 3.80
C ASN A 51 6.07 -7.79 5.21
N ARG A 52 4.77 -8.07 5.33
CA ARG A 52 4.11 -8.25 6.63
C ARG A 52 4.72 -9.41 7.42
N PHE A 53 4.98 -10.56 6.79
CA PHE A 53 5.64 -11.68 7.47
C PHE A 53 7.09 -11.33 7.83
N ASP A 54 7.86 -10.75 6.91
CA ASP A 54 9.24 -10.32 7.17
C ASP A 54 9.34 -9.34 8.34
N ASN A 55 8.45 -8.34 8.38
CA ASN A 55 8.44 -7.32 9.44
C ASN A 55 8.03 -7.86 10.81
N VAL A 56 7.11 -8.84 10.85
CA VAL A 56 6.55 -9.33 12.13
C VAL A 56 7.36 -10.47 12.72
N VAL A 57 7.81 -11.42 11.89
CA VAL A 57 8.50 -12.62 12.38
C VAL A 57 9.97 -12.69 11.94
N GLY A 58 10.41 -11.86 11.00
CA GLY A 58 11.74 -11.93 10.40
C GLY A 58 11.78 -12.85 9.19
N TRP A 59 12.53 -12.45 8.16
CA TRP A 59 12.66 -13.16 6.89
C TRP A 59 13.15 -14.61 7.03
N ASP A 60 13.93 -14.91 8.08
CA ASP A 60 14.53 -16.23 8.34
C ASP A 60 13.63 -17.16 9.18
N ARG A 61 12.44 -16.69 9.57
CA ARG A 61 11.52 -17.41 10.45
C ARG A 61 10.27 -17.93 9.78
N TRP A 62 9.98 -17.54 8.55
CA TRP A 62 8.83 -18.05 7.84
C TRP A 62 9.21 -18.66 6.50
N GLU A 63 8.37 -19.59 6.05
CA GLU A 63 8.56 -20.29 4.79
C GLU A 63 7.23 -20.34 4.04
N ASN A 64 7.33 -20.23 2.73
CA ASN A 64 6.22 -20.42 1.80
C ASN A 64 6.50 -21.61 0.88
N LYS A 65 5.65 -22.64 0.97
CA LYS A 65 5.69 -23.81 0.08
C LYS A 65 4.48 -23.85 -0.84
N ILE A 66 4.74 -24.11 -2.11
CA ILE A 66 3.73 -24.22 -3.17
C ILE A 66 3.73 -25.66 -3.66
N GLN A 67 2.55 -26.28 -3.70
CA GLN A 67 2.34 -27.57 -4.33
C GLN A 67 1.24 -27.45 -5.38
N GLN A 68 1.53 -27.86 -6.61
CA GLN A 68 0.51 -28.02 -7.63
C GLN A 68 -0.08 -29.43 -7.55
N LEU A 69 -1.41 -29.54 -7.56
CA LEU A 69 -2.14 -30.80 -7.57
C LEU A 69 -2.36 -31.30 -9.01
N PRO A 70 -2.65 -32.60 -9.23
CA PRO A 70 -2.87 -33.15 -10.57
C PRO A 70 -4.00 -32.48 -11.37
N ASN A 71 -4.98 -31.89 -10.68
CA ASN A 71 -6.08 -31.12 -11.30
C ASN A 71 -5.71 -29.66 -11.62
N GLY A 72 -4.45 -29.27 -11.44
CA GLY A 72 -3.95 -27.91 -11.69
C GLY A 72 -4.10 -26.94 -10.53
N ALA A 73 -4.87 -27.26 -9.49
CA ALA A 73 -5.04 -26.40 -8.32
C ALA A 73 -3.72 -26.24 -7.54
N PHE A 74 -3.56 -25.11 -6.86
CA PHE A 74 -2.39 -24.79 -6.06
C PHE A 74 -2.73 -24.85 -4.57
N ILE A 75 -1.96 -25.62 -3.81
CA ILE A 75 -1.96 -25.59 -2.34
C ILE A 75 -0.76 -24.76 -1.89
N GLN A 76 -1.02 -23.81 -1.00
CA GLN A 76 -0.01 -22.99 -0.37
C GLN A 76 0.07 -23.30 1.11
N SER A 77 1.28 -23.57 1.59
CA SER A 77 1.58 -23.76 3.01
C SER A 77 2.50 -22.64 3.49
N ILE A 78 2.05 -21.90 4.51
CA ILE A 78 2.88 -20.91 5.21
C ILE A 78 3.23 -21.48 6.58
N SER A 79 4.52 -21.53 6.88
CA SER A 79 5.05 -21.96 8.18
C SER A 79 5.74 -20.80 8.87
N ILE A 80 5.54 -20.64 10.18
CA ILE A 80 6.24 -19.67 11.03
C ILE A 80 6.93 -20.42 12.15
N ARG A 81 8.25 -20.28 12.26
CA ARG A 81 9.08 -20.80 13.35
C ARG A 81 9.00 -19.85 14.54
N ILE A 82 8.24 -20.26 15.55
CA ILE A 82 8.02 -19.52 16.81
C ILE A 82 9.22 -19.67 17.74
N GLY A 83 9.80 -20.86 17.82
CA GLY A 83 10.97 -21.17 18.65
C GLY A 83 11.78 -22.31 18.06
N GLU A 84 12.77 -22.81 18.79
CA GLU A 84 13.73 -23.82 18.28
C GLU A 84 13.03 -25.08 17.73
N ASN A 85 12.01 -25.58 18.44
CA ASN A 85 11.23 -26.77 18.05
C ASN A 85 9.73 -26.48 17.93
N GLN A 86 9.35 -25.23 17.65
CA GLN A 86 7.96 -24.81 17.56
C GLN A 86 7.68 -24.09 16.25
N THR A 87 6.81 -24.68 15.42
CA THR A 87 6.40 -24.13 14.13
C THR A 87 4.87 -24.17 14.02
N ILE A 88 4.29 -23.07 13.55
CA ILE A 88 2.87 -23.00 13.19
C ILE A 88 2.78 -23.03 11.66
N THR A 89 2.12 -24.04 11.12
CA THR A 89 1.87 -24.17 9.68
C THR A 89 0.38 -24.09 9.39
N LYS A 90 0.00 -23.33 8.37
CA LYS A 90 -1.37 -23.30 7.85
C LYS A 90 -1.37 -23.46 6.34
N CYS A 91 -2.43 -24.06 5.83
CA CYS A 91 -2.56 -24.45 4.44
C CYS A 91 -3.93 -24.07 3.90
N ASP A 92 -3.97 -23.53 2.69
CA ASP A 92 -5.17 -23.28 1.89
C ASP A 92 -4.78 -23.46 0.41
N GLY A 93 -5.74 -23.39 -0.49
CA GLY A 93 -5.50 -23.52 -1.92
C GLY A 93 -6.39 -22.65 -2.78
N ALA A 94 -6.05 -22.56 -4.06
CA ALA A 94 -6.83 -21.88 -5.07
C ALA A 94 -6.76 -22.63 -6.41
N ASP A 95 -7.85 -22.55 -7.16
CA ASP A 95 -7.89 -23.01 -8.54
C ASP A 95 -7.07 -22.05 -9.46
N PRO A 96 -6.64 -22.53 -10.63
CA PRO A 96 -6.02 -21.67 -11.65
C PRO A 96 -6.95 -20.52 -12.06
N THR A 97 -6.35 -19.37 -12.38
CA THR A 97 -7.10 -18.20 -12.85
C THR A 97 -7.29 -18.24 -14.36
N ASN A 98 -8.41 -17.74 -14.88
CA ASN A 98 -8.63 -17.63 -16.35
C ASN A 98 -7.66 -16.67 -17.08
N PHE A 99 -6.78 -15.99 -16.33
CA PHE A 99 -5.78 -15.05 -16.82
C PHE A 99 -4.47 -15.33 -16.07
N GLU A 100 -3.37 -15.59 -16.80
CA GLU A 100 -2.10 -16.07 -16.24
C GLU A 100 -2.28 -17.20 -15.20
N GLU A 101 -2.91 -18.31 -15.63
CA GLU A 101 -3.36 -19.45 -14.80
C GLU A 101 -2.45 -19.78 -13.61
N THR A 102 -1.15 -19.96 -13.87
CA THR A 102 -0.17 -20.31 -12.85
C THR A 102 0.07 -19.18 -11.85
N LYS A 103 0.32 -17.96 -12.32
CA LYS A 103 0.70 -16.83 -11.44
C LYS A 103 -0.47 -16.30 -10.62
N GLY A 104 -1.65 -16.23 -11.23
CA GLY A 104 -2.87 -15.84 -10.53
C GLY A 104 -3.34 -16.89 -9.53
N GLY A 105 -3.23 -18.19 -9.87
CA GLY A 105 -3.53 -19.30 -8.97
C GLY A 105 -2.63 -19.30 -7.73
N ILE A 106 -1.30 -19.23 -7.91
CA ILE A 106 -0.32 -19.15 -6.81
C ILE A 106 -0.57 -17.93 -5.91
N SER A 107 -0.78 -16.75 -6.52
CA SER A 107 -1.02 -15.53 -5.75
C SER A 107 -2.33 -15.60 -4.96
N SER A 108 -3.36 -16.24 -5.51
CA SER A 108 -4.64 -16.44 -4.83
C SER A 108 -4.50 -17.41 -3.66
N ALA A 109 -3.77 -18.52 -3.85
CA ALA A 109 -3.50 -19.49 -2.80
C ALA A 109 -2.69 -18.84 -1.65
N LEU A 110 -1.66 -18.05 -1.95
CA LEU A 110 -0.91 -17.28 -0.95
C LEU A 110 -1.83 -16.34 -0.14
N LYS A 111 -2.65 -15.53 -0.80
CA LYS A 111 -3.57 -14.59 -0.13
C LYS A 111 -4.54 -15.32 0.79
N ARG A 112 -5.08 -16.45 0.34
CA ARG A 112 -6.00 -17.28 1.13
C ARG A 112 -5.32 -17.91 2.35
N THR A 113 -4.13 -18.48 2.18
CA THR A 113 -3.37 -19.04 3.31
C THR A 113 -2.96 -17.98 4.32
N ALA A 114 -2.59 -16.78 3.87
CA ALA A 114 -2.24 -15.65 4.75
C ALA A 114 -3.43 -15.19 5.62
N VAL A 115 -4.66 -15.24 5.10
CA VAL A 115 -5.89 -14.95 5.87
C VAL A 115 -6.06 -15.87 7.07
N LEU A 116 -5.58 -17.12 7.00
CA LEU A 116 -5.63 -18.04 8.14
C LEU A 116 -4.74 -17.56 9.30
N PHE A 117 -3.70 -16.78 9.03
CA PHE A 117 -2.88 -16.08 10.04
C PHE A 117 -3.44 -14.71 10.46
N GLY A 118 -4.56 -14.28 9.87
CA GLY A 118 -5.20 -12.98 10.14
C GLY A 118 -4.81 -11.89 9.15
N VAL A 119 -3.79 -12.12 8.31
CA VAL A 119 -3.27 -11.14 7.36
C VAL A 119 -4.35 -10.77 6.34
N GLY A 120 -4.74 -9.49 6.31
CA GLY A 120 -5.77 -8.97 5.41
C GLY A 120 -7.17 -9.51 5.67
N ARG A 121 -7.40 -10.28 6.76
CA ARG A 121 -8.70 -10.90 7.04
C ARG A 121 -9.81 -9.86 7.26
N TYR A 122 -9.46 -8.70 7.81
CA TYR A 122 -10.41 -7.60 8.05
C TYR A 122 -11.00 -7.02 6.74
N LEU A 123 -10.31 -7.15 5.60
CA LEU A 123 -10.81 -6.65 4.31
C LEU A 123 -12.10 -7.37 3.87
N TYR A 124 -12.32 -8.60 4.32
CA TYR A 124 -13.54 -9.36 4.06
C TYR A 124 -14.76 -8.83 4.85
N ASN A 125 -14.53 -7.98 5.84
CA ASN A 125 -15.59 -7.33 6.62
C ASN A 125 -16.02 -5.98 6.02
N LEU A 126 -15.38 -5.54 4.91
CA LEU A 126 -15.80 -4.35 4.19
C LEU A 126 -17.02 -4.65 3.34
N ASN A 127 -17.99 -3.73 3.36
CA ASN A 127 -19.19 -3.82 2.52
C ASN A 127 -18.82 -3.70 1.04
N GLU A 128 -19.61 -4.33 0.18
CA GLU A 128 -19.52 -4.11 -1.27
C GLU A 128 -19.77 -2.63 -1.58
N VAL A 129 -18.82 -1.98 -2.26
CA VAL A 129 -18.94 -0.58 -2.65
C VAL A 129 -19.21 -0.47 -4.13
N TRP A 130 -20.31 0.21 -4.46
CA TRP A 130 -20.63 0.59 -5.83
C TRP A 130 -19.90 1.87 -6.21
N VAL A 131 -19.22 1.83 -7.35
CA VAL A 131 -18.55 2.98 -7.95
C VAL A 131 -19.06 3.19 -9.37
N GLU A 132 -19.10 4.44 -9.79
CA GLU A 132 -19.38 4.80 -11.17
C GLU A 132 -18.13 4.56 -12.03
N VAL A 133 -18.34 4.07 -13.25
CA VAL A 133 -17.27 3.92 -14.24
C VAL A 133 -17.40 5.05 -15.26
N HIS A 134 -16.31 5.78 -15.47
CA HIS A 134 -16.26 6.94 -16.33
C HIS A 134 -15.35 6.68 -17.53
N GLU A 135 -15.68 7.24 -18.68
CA GLU A 135 -14.86 7.06 -19.89
C GLU A 135 -13.48 7.74 -19.75
N LYS A 136 -13.42 8.89 -19.07
CA LYS A 136 -12.21 9.68 -18.86
C LYS A 136 -11.78 9.63 -17.40
N ARG A 137 -10.46 9.66 -17.20
CA ARG A 137 -9.84 9.84 -15.88
C ARG A 137 -10.27 11.20 -15.31
N LYS A 138 -10.80 11.21 -14.08
CA LYS A 138 -11.20 12.40 -13.31
C LYS A 138 -10.16 12.76 -12.26
N THR A 139 -9.52 11.76 -11.66
CA THR A 139 -8.52 11.96 -10.61
C THR A 139 -7.29 11.09 -10.85
N ASP A 140 -6.16 11.48 -10.26
CA ASP A 140 -4.94 10.68 -10.33
C ASP A 140 -5.06 9.34 -9.58
N ARG A 141 -6.07 9.19 -8.72
CA ARG A 141 -6.36 7.93 -8.02
C ARG A 141 -7.19 6.96 -8.85
N ASP A 142 -7.70 7.39 -10.00
CA ASP A 142 -8.60 6.56 -10.78
C ASP A 142 -7.90 5.35 -11.38
N ILE A 143 -8.55 4.19 -11.28
CA ILE A 143 -8.05 2.91 -11.77
C ILE A 143 -8.79 2.56 -13.06
N TYR A 144 -8.02 2.24 -14.11
CA TYR A 144 -8.60 1.72 -15.35
C TYR A 144 -9.08 0.29 -15.17
N THR A 145 -10.25 -0.02 -15.73
CA THR A 145 -10.83 -1.35 -15.72
C THR A 145 -11.39 -1.70 -17.09
N TYR A 146 -11.34 -2.99 -17.43
CA TYR A 146 -12.01 -3.55 -18.58
C TYR A 146 -12.61 -4.91 -18.26
N HIS A 147 -13.93 -5.02 -18.34
CA HIS A 147 -14.69 -6.23 -18.11
C HIS A 147 -15.53 -6.55 -19.33
N LYS A 148 -15.25 -7.72 -19.94
CA LYS A 148 -16.05 -8.29 -21.02
C LYS A 148 -17.23 -9.07 -20.46
N ASP A 149 -18.43 -8.83 -20.98
CA ASP A 149 -19.55 -9.73 -20.75
C ASP A 149 -19.48 -10.89 -21.76
N LYS A 150 -19.58 -12.12 -21.25
CA LYS A 150 -19.42 -13.33 -22.09
C LYS A 150 -20.64 -13.60 -22.99
N LYS A 151 -21.79 -12.98 -22.70
CA LYS A 151 -23.07 -13.25 -23.37
C LYS A 151 -23.55 -12.07 -24.21
N ASP A 152 -23.22 -10.85 -23.82
CA ASP A 152 -23.75 -9.63 -24.44
C ASP A 152 -22.72 -8.51 -24.43
N GLN A 153 -22.05 -8.30 -25.58
CA GLN A 153 -21.00 -7.27 -25.73
C GLN A 153 -21.50 -5.85 -25.46
N SER A 154 -22.82 -5.58 -25.55
CA SER A 154 -23.36 -4.26 -25.19
C SER A 154 -23.24 -3.95 -23.68
N LYS A 155 -22.92 -4.97 -22.87
CA LYS A 155 -22.67 -4.88 -21.43
C LYS A 155 -21.19 -4.88 -21.07
N ASP A 156 -20.29 -4.83 -22.05
CA ASP A 156 -18.87 -4.60 -21.78
C ASP A 156 -18.70 -3.27 -21.04
N VAL A 157 -17.94 -3.31 -19.95
CA VAL A 157 -17.63 -2.12 -19.16
C VAL A 157 -16.14 -1.83 -19.28
N ARG A 158 -15.81 -0.66 -19.82
CA ARG A 158 -14.45 -0.12 -19.88
C ARG A 158 -14.43 1.32 -19.41
N GLY A 159 -13.38 1.70 -18.71
CA GLY A 159 -13.21 3.07 -18.23
C GLY A 159 -12.44 3.13 -16.92
N TYR A 160 -12.64 4.21 -16.19
CA TYR A 160 -11.95 4.57 -14.96
C TYR A 160 -12.93 4.63 -13.81
N PHE A 161 -12.55 4.15 -12.63
CA PHE A 161 -13.30 4.37 -11.41
C PHE A 161 -12.39 4.95 -10.34
N THR A 162 -12.95 5.81 -9.48
CA THR A 162 -12.24 6.31 -8.30
C THR A 162 -12.38 5.30 -7.16
N PRO A 163 -11.29 4.74 -6.62
CA PRO A 163 -11.37 3.83 -5.48
C PRO A 163 -12.02 4.52 -4.27
N PRO A 164 -12.90 3.81 -3.53
CA PRO A 164 -13.49 4.38 -2.34
C PRO A 164 -12.44 4.52 -1.24
N THR A 165 -12.78 5.35 -0.26
CA THR A 165 -11.94 5.56 0.91
C THR A 165 -12.25 4.52 1.97
N LEU A 166 -11.21 3.92 2.57
CA LEU A 166 -11.38 2.95 3.65
C LEU A 166 -11.96 3.63 4.90
N PRO A 167 -12.88 2.97 5.63
CA PRO A 167 -13.39 3.48 6.89
C PRO A 167 -12.32 3.45 7.99
N ASN A 168 -12.40 4.35 8.98
CA ASN A 168 -11.38 4.50 10.03
C ASN A 168 -11.04 3.21 10.78
N TRP A 169 -11.99 2.29 10.98
CA TRP A 169 -11.72 1.01 11.65
C TRP A 169 -10.84 0.06 10.82
N ALA A 170 -10.79 0.25 9.50
CA ALA A 170 -10.00 -0.54 8.55
C ALA A 170 -8.65 0.12 8.24
N LEU A 171 -8.28 1.16 9.00
CA LEU A 171 -7.03 1.90 8.85
C LEU A 171 -6.14 1.68 10.07
N PRO A 172 -4.80 1.68 9.91
CA PRO A 172 -3.89 1.68 11.04
C PRO A 172 -4.05 2.95 11.88
N GLU A 173 -3.58 2.90 13.11
CA GLU A 173 -3.52 4.09 13.97
C GLU A 173 -2.69 5.19 13.30
N GLY A 174 -3.19 6.43 13.33
CA GLY A 174 -2.56 7.57 12.64
C GLY A 174 -3.01 7.80 11.19
N PHE A 175 -3.76 6.87 10.57
CA PHE A 175 -4.28 7.01 9.20
C PHE A 175 -5.77 7.39 9.12
N GLY A 176 -6.45 7.53 10.26
CA GLY A 176 -7.87 7.85 10.31
C GLY A 176 -8.19 9.22 9.73
N HIS A 177 -9.36 9.34 9.10
CA HIS A 177 -9.91 10.65 8.71
C HIS A 177 -10.31 11.40 9.97
N GLU A 178 -9.89 12.66 10.10
CA GLU A 178 -10.37 13.56 11.15
C GLU A 178 -11.90 13.58 11.12
N GLN A 179 -12.52 13.29 12.27
CA GLN A 179 -13.96 13.47 12.41
C GLN A 179 -14.24 14.96 12.28
N SER A 180 -14.85 15.38 11.17
CA SER A 180 -15.45 16.71 11.09
C SER A 180 -16.43 16.85 12.26
N PRO A 181 -16.31 17.85 13.14
CA PRO A 181 -17.29 18.07 14.18
C PRO A 181 -18.65 18.31 13.51
N SER A 182 -19.67 17.60 14.00
CA SER A 182 -21.06 17.88 13.67
C SER A 182 -21.33 19.38 13.83
N ARG A 183 -21.90 20.00 12.78
CA ARG A 183 -22.42 21.36 12.82
C ARG A 183 -23.36 21.52 14.01
N ASN A 184 -22.89 22.17 15.06
CA ASN A 184 -23.60 23.08 15.95
C ASN A 184 -22.66 23.43 17.12
N ASP A 185 -21.86 24.48 16.95
CA ASP A 185 -21.90 25.62 17.86
C ASP A 185 -20.94 26.71 17.38
N LEU A 186 -21.54 27.83 16.95
CA LEU A 186 -20.84 29.10 16.88
C LEU A 186 -20.67 29.60 18.32
N SER A 187 -19.45 29.76 18.79
CA SER A 187 -19.01 31.07 19.29
C SER A 187 -17.55 31.04 19.77
N SER A 188 -16.85 32.11 19.39
CA SER A 188 -15.72 32.69 20.12
C SER A 188 -14.44 31.86 20.22
N GLN A 189 -13.41 32.25 19.48
CA GLN A 189 -12.30 33.02 20.08
C GLN A 189 -11.28 33.50 19.04
N LYS A 190 -10.60 34.57 19.45
CA LYS A 190 -9.92 35.59 18.66
C LYS A 190 -8.61 35.11 18.04
N HIS A 191 -8.28 35.72 16.90
CA HIS A 191 -6.98 35.73 16.25
C HIS A 191 -5.81 35.91 17.22
N HIS A 192 -4.85 34.99 17.17
CA HIS A 192 -3.45 35.28 17.43
C HIS A 192 -2.64 34.92 16.19
N ASN A 193 -1.98 35.93 15.64
CA ASN A 193 -1.23 35.87 14.40
C ASN A 193 0.20 35.41 14.75
N GLN A 194 0.56 34.18 14.39
CA GLN A 194 1.94 33.72 14.30
C GLN A 194 2.09 33.05 12.94
N GLN A 195 3.01 33.58 12.11
CA GLN A 195 3.39 32.98 10.83
C GLN A 195 3.97 31.59 11.09
N SER A 196 3.21 30.55 10.77
CA SER A 196 3.71 29.18 10.69
C SER A 196 4.11 28.90 9.25
N ASN A 197 5.39 28.55 9.03
CA ASN A 197 5.82 27.88 7.81
C ASN A 197 5.18 26.48 7.80
N THR A 198 3.99 26.38 7.22
CA THR A 198 3.24 25.13 7.14
C THR A 198 3.81 24.23 6.05
N VAL A 199 4.13 22.99 6.42
CA VAL A 199 4.48 21.89 5.50
C VAL A 199 3.41 21.81 4.40
N PRO A 200 3.77 21.87 3.10
CA PRO A 200 2.80 21.76 2.02
C PRO A 200 1.99 20.46 2.08
N ALA A 201 0.72 20.53 1.73
CA ALA A 201 -0.17 19.36 1.75
C ALA A 201 0.39 18.21 0.88
N GLY A 202 0.46 17.00 1.45
CA GLY A 202 1.01 15.82 0.77
C GLY A 202 2.53 15.69 0.83
N MET A 203 3.22 16.57 1.56
CA MET A 203 4.63 16.42 1.88
C MET A 203 4.84 16.02 3.33
N VAL A 204 5.92 15.31 3.56
CA VAL A 204 6.36 14.84 4.87
C VAL A 204 7.53 15.69 5.31
N GLU A 205 7.46 16.26 6.52
CA GLU A 205 8.58 16.98 7.09
C GLU A 205 9.63 16.04 7.66
N CYS A 206 10.87 16.23 7.22
CA CYS A 206 12.03 15.45 7.61
C CYS A 206 13.24 16.38 7.83
N ILE A 207 14.28 15.82 8.43
CA ILE A 207 15.59 16.47 8.59
C ILE A 207 16.52 15.94 7.51
N PHE A 208 17.10 16.82 6.70
CA PHE A 208 18.15 16.44 5.74
C PHE A 208 19.43 16.07 6.49
N LYS A 209 19.99 14.89 6.21
CA LYS A 209 21.22 14.40 6.85
C LYS A 209 22.42 14.44 5.93
N ASP A 210 22.29 13.85 4.74
CA ASP A 210 23.40 13.78 3.79
C ASP A 210 22.91 13.50 2.37
N MET A 211 23.76 13.78 1.39
CA MET A 211 23.55 13.41 -0.01
C MET A 211 24.85 12.89 -0.61
N VAL A 212 24.82 11.64 -1.05
CA VAL A 212 25.99 10.94 -1.61
C VAL A 212 25.77 10.66 -3.09
N GLU A 213 26.74 11.04 -3.91
CA GLU A 213 26.78 10.69 -5.33
C GLU A 213 27.28 9.25 -5.53
N LYS A 214 26.54 8.45 -6.31
CA LYS A 214 26.89 7.07 -6.65
C LYS A 214 26.96 6.92 -8.17
N GLN A 215 28.11 6.42 -8.63
CA GLN A 215 28.35 6.12 -10.05
C GLN A 215 27.90 4.69 -10.36
N TYR A 216 27.03 4.55 -11.36
CA TYR A 216 26.61 3.26 -11.93
C TYR A 216 26.92 3.22 -13.42
N ASP A 217 26.92 2.00 -13.99
CA ASP A 217 27.23 1.78 -15.42
C ASP A 217 26.28 2.55 -16.36
N ASP A 218 25.03 2.78 -15.93
CA ASP A 218 23.99 3.46 -16.69
C ASP A 218 23.77 4.95 -16.29
N GLY A 219 24.63 5.50 -15.41
CA GLY A 219 24.60 6.92 -15.03
C GLY A 219 24.83 7.21 -13.55
N VAL A 220 24.60 8.47 -13.16
CA VAL A 220 24.80 8.96 -11.78
C VAL A 220 23.48 8.97 -11.02
N VAL A 221 23.48 8.40 -9.82
CA VAL A 221 22.33 8.39 -8.89
C VAL A 221 22.77 9.04 -7.57
N TYR A 222 21.89 9.82 -6.95
CA TYR A 222 22.14 10.42 -5.65
C TYR A 222 21.32 9.72 -4.57
N GLU A 223 21.99 9.24 -3.53
CA GLU A 223 21.38 8.72 -2.32
C GLU A 223 21.21 9.87 -1.33
N ILE A 224 19.98 10.14 -0.91
CA ILE A 224 19.68 11.25 0.00
C ILE A 224 19.11 10.69 1.28
N CYS A 225 19.77 11.04 2.39
CA CYS A 225 19.41 10.58 3.71
C CYS A 225 18.53 11.62 4.39
N PHE A 226 17.34 11.20 4.80
CA PHE A 226 16.45 12.00 5.63
C PHE A 226 16.19 11.29 6.96
N GLU A 227 16.07 12.05 8.05
CA GLU A 227 15.63 11.55 9.35
C GLU A 227 14.21 12.04 9.65
N GLN A 228 13.34 11.13 10.06
CA GLN A 228 12.01 11.46 10.56
C GLN A 228 11.72 10.61 11.80
N GLY A 229 11.44 11.25 12.93
CA GLY A 229 11.08 10.56 14.18
C GLY A 229 12.14 9.59 14.70
N GLY A 230 13.43 9.87 14.45
CA GLY A 230 14.55 9.01 14.84
C GLY A 230 14.81 7.84 13.89
N GLN A 231 14.07 7.72 12.78
CA GLN A 231 14.34 6.76 11.72
C GLN A 231 15.01 7.45 10.53
N ILE A 232 16.06 6.85 9.98
CA ILE A 232 16.74 7.33 8.78
C ILE A 232 16.22 6.56 7.58
N CYS A 233 15.76 7.28 6.55
CA CYS A 233 15.43 6.73 5.25
C CYS A 233 16.42 7.23 4.19
N VAL A 234 16.69 6.39 3.20
CA VAL A 234 17.48 6.75 2.02
C VAL A 234 16.55 6.77 0.83
N ILE A 235 16.50 7.90 0.14
CA ILE A 235 15.66 8.12 -1.04
C ILE A 235 16.56 8.49 -2.21
N TYR A 236 16.28 7.90 -3.37
CA TYR A 236 17.08 8.10 -4.56
C TYR A 236 16.59 9.30 -5.37
N ALA A 237 17.52 10.07 -5.93
CA ALA A 237 17.22 11.10 -6.93
C ALA A 237 18.09 10.93 -8.18
N ILE A 238 17.48 11.13 -9.34
CA ILE A 238 18.13 11.05 -10.65
C ILE A 238 17.76 12.25 -11.52
N GLY A 239 18.63 12.59 -12.47
CA GLY A 239 18.36 13.61 -13.49
C GLY A 239 17.99 14.99 -12.92
N LYS A 240 16.84 15.53 -13.34
CA LYS A 240 16.39 16.91 -13.01
C LYS A 240 16.18 17.14 -11.50
N MET A 241 15.74 16.12 -10.77
CA MET A 241 15.49 16.22 -9.32
C MET A 241 16.79 16.42 -8.53
N ALA A 242 17.85 15.67 -8.88
CA ALA A 242 19.15 15.83 -8.25
C ALA A 242 19.71 17.25 -8.42
N GLU A 243 19.54 17.84 -9.60
CA GLU A 243 19.93 19.23 -9.86
C GLU A 243 19.07 20.25 -9.12
N GLU A 244 17.79 19.96 -8.85
CA GLU A 244 16.91 20.80 -8.02
C GLU A 244 17.33 20.76 -6.55
N ILE A 245 17.68 19.58 -6.00
CA ILE A 245 18.19 19.45 -4.63
C ILE A 245 19.51 20.20 -4.43
N LYS A 246 20.44 20.10 -5.38
CA LYS A 246 21.72 20.83 -5.32
C LYS A 246 21.52 22.35 -5.27
N LYS A 247 20.53 22.88 -5.99
CA LYS A 247 20.18 24.31 -5.98
C LYS A 247 19.63 24.80 -4.64
N LEU A 248 19.02 23.90 -3.84
CA LEU A 248 18.54 24.24 -2.50
C LEU A 248 19.68 24.43 -1.48
N GLN A 249 20.92 24.02 -1.82
CA GLN A 249 22.10 24.15 -0.96
C GLN A 249 21.85 23.64 0.47
N LEU A 250 21.18 22.48 0.57
CA LEU A 250 20.83 21.87 1.85
C LEU A 250 22.10 21.54 2.66
N LYS A 251 22.06 21.86 3.95
CA LYS A 251 23.07 21.51 4.95
C LYS A 251 22.51 20.45 5.88
N PRO A 252 23.34 19.57 6.44
CA PRO A 252 22.91 18.65 7.49
C PRO A 252 22.15 19.40 8.58
N GLU A 253 21.05 18.81 9.05
CA GLU A 253 20.07 19.37 9.99
C GLU A 253 19.10 20.41 9.42
N ASP A 254 19.16 20.73 8.12
CA ASP A 254 18.12 21.54 7.48
C ASP A 254 16.77 20.81 7.52
N ARG A 255 15.73 21.53 7.92
CA ARG A 255 14.35 21.05 7.85
C ARG A 255 13.83 21.15 6.44
N VAL A 256 13.24 20.07 5.96
CA VAL A 256 12.72 19.97 4.60
C VAL A 256 11.37 19.24 4.59
N ALA A 257 10.52 19.61 3.66
CA ALA A 257 9.31 18.88 3.31
C ALA A 257 9.57 18.11 2.03
N ILE A 258 9.35 16.80 2.04
CA ILE A 258 9.60 15.93 0.89
C ILE A 258 8.33 15.21 0.45
N SER A 259 8.21 14.96 -0.83
CA SER A 259 7.29 13.95 -1.38
C SER A 259 8.09 12.92 -2.14
N SER A 260 7.74 11.66 -1.98
CA SER A 260 8.41 10.54 -2.65
C SER A 260 7.38 9.55 -3.18
N GLU A 261 7.76 8.79 -4.19
CA GLU A 261 7.00 7.66 -4.71
C GLU A 261 7.84 6.38 -4.64
N GLU A 262 7.18 5.26 -4.42
CA GLU A 262 7.84 3.97 -4.50
C GLU A 262 7.83 3.49 -5.96
N HIS A 263 9.01 3.27 -6.53
CA HIS A 263 9.17 2.66 -7.83
C HIS A 263 10.00 1.38 -7.70
N ARG A 264 9.34 0.22 -7.87
CA ARG A 264 9.96 -1.12 -7.84
C ARG A 264 10.75 -1.43 -6.55
N GLY A 265 10.22 -1.04 -5.38
CA GLY A 265 10.87 -1.31 -4.09
C GLY A 265 11.95 -0.30 -3.68
N GLN A 266 12.14 0.77 -4.45
CA GLN A 266 13.00 1.89 -4.10
C GLN A 266 12.16 3.16 -4.03
N TRP A 267 12.40 3.97 -2.99
CA TRP A 267 11.78 5.27 -2.86
C TRP A 267 12.53 6.28 -3.72
N VAL A 268 11.81 6.96 -4.60
CA VAL A 268 12.32 8.01 -5.48
C VAL A 268 11.74 9.34 -5.03
N LEU A 269 12.61 10.35 -4.92
CA LEU A 269 12.21 11.67 -4.48
C LEU A 269 11.48 12.38 -5.63
N ASN A 270 10.26 12.84 -5.37
CA ASN A 270 9.44 13.57 -6.34
C ASN A 270 9.51 15.08 -6.17
N ASN A 271 9.72 15.55 -4.94
CA ASN A 271 9.86 16.97 -4.64
C ASN A 271 10.50 17.16 -3.27
N VAL A 272 11.21 18.27 -3.11
CA VAL A 272 11.78 18.72 -1.83
C VAL A 272 11.68 20.23 -1.72
N VAL A 273 11.25 20.70 -0.56
CA VAL A 273 11.16 22.12 -0.24
C VAL A 273 11.83 22.35 1.10
N LYS A 274 12.70 23.36 1.19
CA LYS A 274 13.28 23.76 2.47
C LYS A 274 12.22 24.44 3.34
N VAL A 275 12.09 23.98 4.58
CA VAL A 275 11.12 24.50 5.56
C VAL A 275 11.89 25.24 6.64
N GLY A 276 11.98 26.57 6.51
CA GLY A 276 12.79 27.42 7.38
C GLY A 276 14.00 28.01 6.67
#